data_AF-A0AAW4FHM2-F1
#
_entry.id   AF-A0AAW4FHM2-F1
#
_cell.length_a   1.000
_cell.length_b   1.000
_cell.length_c   1.000
_cell.angle_alpha   90.00
_cell.angle_beta   90.00
_cell.angle_gamma   90.00
#
_symmetry.space_group_name_H-M   'P 1'
#
loop_
_entity.id
_entity.type
_entity.pdbx_description
1 polymer ?
#
loop_
_entity_poly.entity_id
_entity_poly.type
_entity_poly.pdbx_seq_one_letter_code
_entity_poly.pdbx_strand_id
1 'polypeptide(L)' 'MTDQTKPAEAAKEKKIPVKLLRDVWTDEGERLVAGAETELPLTFAKKLIDEHKAKRNDPLPGESK' A
#
# COMPACT_ATOMS: atom_id res chain seq x y z
N MET A 1 -11.58 -1.16 24.36
CA MET A 1 -10.30 -1.82 24.01
C MET A 1 -10.69 -3.16 23.42
N THR A 2 -10.86 -3.31 22.11
CA THR A 2 -9.86 -3.09 21.07
C THR A 2 -10.58 -2.76 19.76
N ASP A 3 -10.35 -1.55 19.24
CA ASP A 3 -10.76 -1.15 17.89
C ASP A 3 -9.77 -1.80 16.91
N GLN A 4 -10.15 -2.94 16.36
CA GLN A 4 -9.46 -3.57 15.23
C GLN A 4 -10.36 -3.41 14.01
N THR A 5 -10.33 -2.22 13.43
CA THR A 5 -10.86 -2.02 12.09
C THR A 5 -9.90 -2.69 11.11
N LYS A 6 -10.16 -3.97 10.81
CA LYS A 6 -9.50 -4.80 9.78
C LYS A 6 -10.17 -4.52 8.43
N PRO A 7 -9.55 -3.81 7.47
CA PRO A 7 -10.10 -3.73 6.12
C PRO A 7 -9.53 -4.87 5.28
N ALA A 8 -10.00 -6.08 5.54
CA ALA A 8 -9.83 -7.21 4.63
C ALA A 8 -11.09 -7.34 3.77
N GLU A 9 -11.39 -6.31 2.97
CA GLU A 9 -12.30 -6.45 1.85
C GLU A 9 -11.48 -6.40 0.57
N ALA A 10 -11.16 -7.60 0.11
CA ALA A 10 -10.69 -7.91 -1.22
C ALA A 10 -11.79 -7.58 -2.24
N ALA A 11 -12.09 -6.29 -2.41
CA ALA A 11 -12.70 -5.82 -3.64
C ALA A 11 -11.63 -5.93 -4.74
N LYS A 12 -12.07 -6.20 -5.96
CA LYS A 12 -11.25 -6.39 -7.17
C LYS A 12 -10.62 -5.06 -7.59
N GLU A 13 -9.81 -4.48 -6.72
CA GLU A 13 -9.29 -3.14 -6.85
C GLU A 13 -7.99 -3.18 -7.65
N LYS A 14 -7.84 -2.22 -8.57
CA LYS A 14 -6.56 -2.01 -9.26
C LYS A 14 -5.49 -1.85 -8.19
N LYS A 15 -4.60 -2.84 -8.11
CA LYS A 15 -3.36 -2.71 -7.35
C LYS A 15 -2.53 -1.67 -8.07
N ILE A 16 -2.12 -0.65 -7.33
CA ILE A 16 -1.20 0.34 -7.83
C ILE A 16 0.13 0.18 -7.11
N PRO A 17 1.24 0.26 -7.84
CA PRO A 17 2.55 0.39 -7.23
C PRO A 17 2.61 1.66 -6.37
N VAL A 18 3.11 1.50 -5.16
CA VAL A 18 3.37 2.59 -4.23
C VAL A 18 4.73 2.41 -3.60
N LYS A 19 5.41 3.53 -3.36
CA LYS A 19 6.67 3.59 -2.63
C LYS A 19 6.37 3.97 -1.20
N LEU A 20 6.74 3.12 -0.25
CA LEU A 20 6.60 3.43 1.15
C LEU A 20 7.58 4.55 1.52
N LEU A 21 7.12 5.56 2.24
CA LEU A 21 7.97 6.65 2.74
C LEU A 21 8.45 6.35 4.17
N ARG A 22 7.74 5.46 4.87
CA ARG A 22 7.99 5.08 6.25
C ARG A 22 7.85 3.57 6.40
N ASP A 23 8.40 3.04 7.49
CA ASP A 23 8.16 1.65 7.87
C ASP A 23 6.68 1.45 8.18
N VAL A 24 6.05 0.53 7.46
CA VAL A 24 4.64 0.18 7.64
C VAL A 24 4.58 -1.29 8.02
N TRP A 25 3.80 -1.61 9.05
CA TRP A 25 3.52 -2.97 9.44
C TRP A 25 2.24 -3.43 8.74
N THR A 26 2.28 -4.58 8.06
CA THR A 26 1.08 -5.22 7.52
C THR A 26 0.31 -5.92 8.63
N ASP A 27 -0.96 -6.24 8.37
CA ASP A 27 -1.80 -7.06 9.26
C ASP A 27 -1.22 -8.48 9.45
N GLU A 28 -0.38 -8.95 8.52
CA GLU A 28 0.36 -10.23 8.57
C GLU A 28 1.59 -10.18 9.49
N GLY A 29 1.88 -9.02 10.10
CA GLY A 29 3.06 -8.84 10.95
C GLY A 29 4.36 -8.65 10.15
N GLU A 30 4.28 -8.47 8.84
CA GLU A 30 5.44 -8.16 8.01
C GLU A 30 5.74 -6.67 8.07
N ARG A 31 7.01 -6.35 8.36
CA ARG A 31 7.51 -4.98 8.27
C ARG A 31 7.86 -4.68 6.82
N LEU A 32 7.08 -3.80 6.21
CA LEU A 32 7.44 -3.18 4.94
C LEU A 32 8.37 -2.00 5.21
N VAL A 33 9.59 -2.10 4.71
CA VAL A 33 10.65 -1.12 4.94
C VAL A 33 10.35 0.18 4.21
N ALA A 34 10.67 1.32 4.83
CA ALA A 34 10.64 2.61 4.16
C ALA A 34 11.50 2.59 2.88
N GLY A 35 10.97 3.10 1.78
CA GLY A 35 11.60 3.09 0.47
C GLY A 35 11.29 1.86 -0.39
N ALA A 36 10.66 0.83 0.18
CA ALA A 36 10.22 -0.34 -0.59
C ALA A 36 9.06 0.00 -1.52
N GLU A 37 9.09 -0.58 -2.71
CA GLU A 37 8.06 -0.45 -3.74
C GLU A 37 7.17 -1.69 -3.69
N THR A 38 5.89 -1.50 -3.36
CA THR A 38 4.91 -2.59 -3.21
C THR A 38 3.62 -2.25 -3.93
N GLU A 39 2.94 -3.26 -4.46
CA GLU A 39 1.67 -3.10 -5.15
C GLU A 39 0.51 -3.29 -4.18
N LEU A 40 -0.07 -2.17 -3.75
CA LEU A 40 -1.18 -2.15 -2.81
C LEU A 40 -2.48 -1.78 -3.52
N PRO A 41 -3.64 -2.29 -3.07
CA PRO A 41 -4.93 -1.93 -3.66
C PRO A 41 -5.14 -0.42 -3.56
N LEU A 42 -5.71 0.20 -4.60
CA LEU A 42 -5.89 1.65 -4.73
C LEU A 42 -6.49 2.30 -3.47
N THR A 43 -7.49 1.69 -2.85
CA THR A 43 -8.09 2.21 -1.61
C THR A 43 -7.11 2.20 -0.43
N PHE A 44 -6.34 1.13 -0.27
CA PHE A 44 -5.33 1.03 0.80
C PHE A 44 -4.15 1.96 0.53
N ALA A 45 -3.67 2.00 -0.71
CA ALA A 45 -2.66 2.96 -1.17
C ALA A 45 -3.09 4.41 -0.91
N LYS A 46 -4.33 4.77 -1.23
CA LYS A 46 -4.89 6.11 -0.94
C LYS A 46 -4.83 6.44 0.55
N LYS A 47 -5.22 5.52 1.43
CA LYS A 47 -5.12 5.72 2.89
C LYS A 47 -3.68 5.97 3.32
N LEU A 48 -2.74 5.15 2.85
CA LEU A 48 -1.32 5.33 3.21
C LEU A 48 -0.72 6.63 2.65
N ILE A 49 -1.16 7.07 1.47
CA ILE A 49 -0.73 8.34 0.87
C ILE A 49 -1.29 9.53 1.66
N ASP A 50 -2.56 9.47 2.04
CA ASP A 50 -3.23 10.47 2.87
C ASP A 50 -2.55 10.61 4.25
N GLU A 51 -2.14 9.48 4.84
CA GLU A 51 -1.38 9.44 6.09
C GLU A 51 0.12 9.82 5.93
N HIS A 52 0.58 10.21 4.74
CA HIS A 52 2.00 10.45 4.42
C HIS A 52 2.92 9.26 4.80
N LYS A 53 2.42 8.03 4.73
CA LYS A 53 3.18 6.78 4.96
C LYS A 53 3.65 6.16 3.65
N ALA A 54 2.96 6.42 2.54
CA ALA A 54 3.33 5.96 1.21
C ALA A 54 3.18 7.08 0.17
N LYS A 55 3.73 6.86 -1.02
CA LYS A 55 3.57 7.72 -2.19
C LYS A 55 3.19 6.85 -3.38
N ARG A 56 2.26 7.30 -4.23
CA ARG A 56 1.99 6.62 -5.49
C ARG A 56 3.28 6.58 -6.30
N ASN A 57 3.74 5.38 -6.61
CA ASN A 57 4.84 5.15 -7.51
C ASN A 57 4.17 4.77 -8.82
N ASP A 58 4.10 5.70 -9.77
CA ASP A 58 3.51 5.42 -11.08
C ASP A 58 4.67 4.92 -11.95
N PRO A 59 4.94 3.60 -12.07
CA PRO A 59 5.84 3.13 -13.09
C PRO A 59 5.18 3.48 -14.41
N LEU A 60 5.96 4.10 -15.28
CA LEU A 60 5.51 4.40 -16.63
C LEU A 60 4.87 3.14 -17.23
N PRO A 61 3.66 3.23 -17.81
CA PRO A 61 3.06 2.13 -18.54
C PRO A 61 3.90 1.89 -19.80
N GLY A 62 4.95 1.10 -19.63
CA GLY A 62 5.86 0.66 -20.66
C GLY A 62 6.46 -0.64 -20.15
N GLU A 63 6.15 -1.73 -20.86
CA GLU A 63 6.79 -3.03 -20.73
C GLU A 63 6.27 -3.95 -19.62
N SER A 64 5.00 -4.35 -19.74
CA SER A 64 4.67 -5.77 -19.50
C SER A 64 4.75 -6.51 -20.85
N LYS A 65 5.95 -7.06 -21.09
CA LYS A 65 6.32 -8.32 -21.76
C LYS A 65 5.42 -8.91 -22.84
#